data_AF-A0A7H1BZU5-F1
#
_entry.id   AF-A0A7H1BZU5-F1
#
_cell.length_a   1.000
_cell.length_b   1.000
_cell.length_c   1.000
_cell.angle_alpha   90.00
_cell.angle_beta   90.00
_cell.angle_gamma   90.00
#
_symmetry.space_group_name_H-M   'P 1'
#
loop_
_entity.id
_entity.type
_entity.pdbx_description
1 polymer ?
#
loop_
_entity_poly.entity_id
_entity_poly.type
_entity_poly.pdbx_seq_one_letter_code
_entity_poly.pdbx_strand_id
1 'polypeptide(L)'
;MKKVIQYIVFSALSLLSFASFAKTIVAIDAGHGGKDPGAIGKNLGILEKNVTLAISKELKALLDADPNFKAVMTRNGDYFIQLPERTEIARKHRADLLVSIHADSSPRGDSLKGASVWVLSNSRASDEMGKWLEDHEKQSELLGGAGAVLASNKERYLNQTVLDLQFSHSQRTGYELGKSILSKMAGMTSLAKSSPQHASLSVLRSPDIPSVLVETGFLSNSTEEAKLASANYRRQLAKAIYQGLVAYRYKNDGISSASVSKKADKSDKQEATKKEEKADKTDTKKVKEEAQKETKKEQNAKSDKKKESVKEKSSKNQEQEKAKESKNKEEKSSSQKEIKTSNNGYHIVQQDETVYSIARAYGTTPQKISELNNLKNYQITVGKKLKVK
;
A
#
# COMPACT_ATOMS: atom_id res chain seq x y z
N MET A 1 -34.09 48.01 11.61
CA MET A 1 -32.91 47.45 12.30
C MET A 1 -33.05 45.97 12.68
N LYS A 2 -34.04 45.53 13.48
CA LYS A 2 -34.13 44.13 13.96
C LYS A 2 -34.08 43.02 12.87
N LYS A 3 -34.63 43.24 11.68
CA LYS A 3 -34.61 42.23 10.58
C LYS A 3 -33.25 42.04 9.89
N VAL A 4 -32.32 43.00 9.98
CA VAL A 4 -31.00 42.89 9.31
C VAL A 4 -30.04 42.01 10.10
N ILE A 5 -30.10 42.08 11.44
CA ILE A 5 -29.27 41.27 12.34
C ILE A 5 -29.58 39.78 12.19
N GLN A 6 -30.86 39.42 11.94
CA GLN A 6 -31.29 38.04 11.79
C GLN A 6 -30.75 37.37 10.50
N TYR A 7 -30.52 38.13 9.43
CA TYR A 7 -29.88 37.64 8.21
C TYR A 7 -28.36 37.47 8.36
N ILE A 8 -27.70 38.30 9.17
CA ILE A 8 -26.25 38.16 9.43
C ILE A 8 -25.97 36.89 10.26
N VAL A 9 -26.83 36.58 11.24
CA VAL A 9 -26.71 35.34 12.03
C VAL A 9 -26.98 34.09 11.18
N PHE A 10 -27.92 34.13 10.23
CA PHE A 10 -28.16 33.00 9.31
C PHE A 10 -27.09 32.85 8.21
N SER A 11 -26.46 33.94 7.76
CA SER A 11 -25.37 33.89 6.79
C SER A 11 -24.06 33.32 7.37
N ALA A 12 -23.82 33.54 8.67
CA ALA A 12 -22.64 33.02 9.36
C ALA A 12 -22.64 31.49 9.60
N LEU A 13 -23.81 30.84 9.54
CA LEU A 13 -23.98 29.40 9.82
C LEU A 13 -23.92 28.50 8.56
N SER A 14 -23.59 29.07 7.40
CA SER A 14 -23.47 28.36 6.11
C SER A 14 -22.03 27.87 5.81
N LEU A 15 -21.05 28.29 6.60
CA LEU A 15 -19.63 28.05 6.37
C LEU A 15 -18.98 27.28 7.51
N LEU A 16 -19.28 25.98 7.62
CA LEU A 16 -18.37 24.92 8.11
C LEU A 16 -19.03 23.53 8.04
N SER A 17 -19.44 23.10 6.84
CA SER A 17 -19.60 21.67 6.58
C SER A 17 -18.20 21.04 6.54
N PHE A 18 -17.61 20.83 7.71
CA PHE A 18 -16.53 19.87 7.85
C PHE A 18 -17.12 18.52 7.48
N ALA A 19 -16.83 18.05 6.26
CA ALA A 19 -16.94 16.66 5.92
C ALA A 19 -15.99 15.87 6.84
N SER A 20 -16.50 15.51 8.02
CA SER A 20 -15.83 14.63 8.97
C SER A 20 -15.90 13.22 8.41
N PHE A 21 -15.09 12.97 7.38
CA PHE A 21 -14.87 11.63 6.85
C PHE A 21 -14.53 10.71 8.03
N ALA A 22 -15.19 9.56 8.09
CA ALA A 22 -14.91 8.57 9.13
C ALA A 22 -13.42 8.22 9.12
N LYS A 23 -12.83 8.14 10.33
CA LYS A 23 -11.44 7.73 10.52
C LYS A 23 -11.28 6.29 10.04
N THR A 24 -10.29 6.03 9.19
CA THR A 24 -9.88 4.65 8.89
C THR A 24 -9.22 4.05 10.14
N ILE A 25 -9.82 2.99 10.67
CA ILE A 25 -9.29 2.23 11.79
C ILE A 25 -8.31 1.18 11.22
N VAL A 26 -7.03 1.33 11.53
CA VAL A 26 -5.98 0.40 11.11
C VAL A 26 -5.58 -0.46 12.29
N ALA A 27 -5.81 -1.77 12.18
CA ALA A 27 -5.18 -2.74 13.06
C ALA A 27 -3.74 -2.97 12.60
N ILE A 28 -2.81 -2.84 13.54
CA ILE A 28 -1.38 -3.08 13.36
C ILE A 28 -1.04 -4.34 14.13
N ASP A 29 -0.70 -5.40 13.41
CA ASP A 29 -0.26 -6.64 14.02
C ASP A 29 1.26 -6.67 14.14
N ALA A 30 1.77 -6.63 15.37
CA ALA A 30 3.20 -6.80 15.62
C ALA A 30 3.51 -8.31 15.62
N GLY A 31 4.14 -8.80 14.55
CA GLY A 31 4.47 -10.22 14.37
C GLY A 31 5.19 -10.83 15.57
N HIS A 32 4.98 -12.13 15.81
CA HIS A 32 5.58 -12.90 16.92
C HIS A 32 5.24 -12.34 18.32
N GLY A 33 6.05 -12.62 19.35
CA GLY A 33 5.89 -12.09 20.71
C GLY A 33 5.96 -13.15 21.82
N GLY A 34 6.42 -12.76 23.01
CA GLY A 34 6.53 -13.63 24.17
C GLY A 34 7.47 -14.81 23.92
N LYS A 35 6.92 -16.04 23.99
CA LYS A 35 7.64 -17.30 23.73
C LYS A 35 8.07 -17.50 22.27
N ASP A 36 7.50 -16.74 21.35
CA ASP A 36 7.84 -16.78 19.93
C ASP A 36 8.77 -15.60 19.60
N PRO A 37 10.08 -15.83 19.39
CA PRO A 37 11.02 -14.76 19.04
C PRO A 37 10.85 -14.26 17.60
N GLY A 38 10.20 -15.05 16.73
CA GLY A 38 10.36 -14.95 15.28
C GLY A 38 11.79 -15.27 14.83
N ALA A 39 12.20 -14.68 13.72
CA ALA A 39 13.57 -14.73 13.25
C ALA A 39 14.55 -14.16 14.29
N ILE A 40 15.72 -14.79 14.37
CA ILE A 40 16.85 -14.33 15.18
C ILE A 40 17.93 -13.84 14.22
N GLY A 41 18.35 -12.59 14.40
CA GLY A 41 19.41 -11.98 13.62
C GLY A 41 20.74 -12.73 13.74
N LYS A 42 21.42 -12.92 12.60
CA LYS A 42 22.57 -13.83 12.48
C LYS A 42 23.82 -13.36 13.24
N ASN A 43 24.07 -12.04 13.29
CA ASN A 43 25.31 -11.48 13.82
C ASN A 43 25.12 -10.71 15.14
N LEU A 44 24.01 -9.96 15.27
CA LEU A 44 23.69 -9.14 16.44
C LEU A 44 22.70 -9.84 17.39
N GLY A 45 22.11 -10.97 16.99
CA GLY A 45 21.15 -11.72 17.80
C GLY A 45 19.83 -10.99 18.04
N ILE A 46 19.51 -9.95 17.26
CA ILE A 46 18.28 -9.18 17.45
C ILE A 46 17.05 -10.04 17.10
N LEU A 47 16.03 -9.98 17.95
CA LEU A 47 14.82 -10.78 17.81
C LEU A 47 13.78 -10.04 16.96
N GLU A 48 13.19 -10.72 15.98
CA GLU A 48 12.11 -10.19 15.14
C GLU A 48 11.00 -9.58 15.99
N LYS A 49 10.53 -10.29 17.03
CA LYS A 49 9.46 -9.80 17.91
C LYS A 49 9.72 -8.42 18.53
N ASN A 50 10.99 -8.02 18.68
CA ASN A 50 11.39 -6.71 19.20
C ASN A 50 11.41 -5.65 18.08
N VAL A 51 11.92 -6.02 16.90
CA VAL A 51 11.94 -5.19 15.69
C VAL A 51 10.51 -4.85 15.25
N THR A 52 9.63 -5.86 15.14
CA THR A 52 8.24 -5.70 14.71
C THR A 52 7.43 -4.86 15.69
N LEU A 53 7.60 -5.06 17.01
CA LEU A 53 6.94 -4.25 18.04
C LEU A 53 7.39 -2.78 17.97
N ALA A 54 8.68 -2.53 17.77
CA ALA A 54 9.21 -1.17 17.66
C ALA A 54 8.67 -0.45 16.41
N ILE A 55 8.70 -1.09 15.23
CA ILE A 55 8.13 -0.52 14.00
C ILE A 55 6.63 -0.28 14.15
N SER A 56 5.90 -1.22 14.76
CA SER A 56 4.45 -1.11 14.99
C SER A 56 4.07 0.04 15.93
N LYS A 57 4.89 0.32 16.96
CA LYS A 57 4.68 1.47 17.86
C LYS A 57 4.91 2.80 17.16
N GLU A 58 5.95 2.90 16.34
CA GLU A 58 6.22 4.10 15.54
C GLU A 58 5.11 4.33 14.48
N LEU A 59 4.62 3.25 13.85
CA LEU A 59 3.48 3.31 12.91
C LEU A 59 2.18 3.73 13.62
N LYS A 60 1.92 3.22 14.84
CA LYS A 60 0.78 3.65 15.67
C LYS A 60 0.85 5.14 15.97
N ALA A 61 2.01 5.64 16.40
CA ALA A 61 2.17 7.06 16.74
C ALA A 61 1.90 7.97 15.53
N LEU A 62 2.34 7.59 14.32
CA LEU A 62 2.05 8.32 13.09
C LEU A 62 0.56 8.32 12.72
N LEU A 63 -0.11 7.17 12.85
CA LEU A 63 -1.53 7.02 12.52
C LEU A 63 -2.47 7.69 13.54
N ASP A 64 -2.14 7.66 14.83
CA ASP A 64 -2.93 8.36 15.85
C ASP A 64 -2.79 9.89 15.77
N ALA A 65 -1.67 10.38 15.24
CA ALA A 65 -1.44 11.81 14.99
C ALA A 65 -2.17 12.35 13.74
N ASP A 66 -2.54 11.49 12.78
CA ASP A 66 -3.35 11.88 11.63
C ASP A 66 -4.85 11.89 11.99
N PRO A 67 -5.56 13.04 11.85
CA PRO A 67 -7.00 13.11 12.14
C PRO A 67 -7.84 12.15 11.28
N ASN A 68 -7.34 11.65 10.15
CA ASN A 68 -8.02 10.70 9.27
C ASN A 68 -7.90 9.22 9.69
N PHE A 69 -7.05 8.90 10.66
CA PHE A 69 -6.79 7.53 11.08
C PHE A 69 -7.03 7.30 12.57
N LYS A 70 -7.06 6.02 12.96
CA LYS A 70 -7.00 5.52 14.33
C LYS A 70 -6.25 4.21 14.33
N ALA A 71 -5.18 4.07 15.10
CA ALA A 71 -4.41 2.83 15.16
C ALA A 71 -4.79 1.96 16.37
N VAL A 72 -4.93 0.66 16.13
CA VAL A 72 -5.14 -0.38 17.15
C VAL A 72 -3.99 -1.37 17.01
N MET A 73 -3.37 -1.81 18.09
CA MET A 73 -2.33 -2.84 18.03
C MET A 73 -2.88 -4.19 18.50
N THR A 74 -2.46 -5.29 17.89
CA THR A 74 -2.74 -6.63 18.44
C THR A 74 -2.03 -6.81 19.79
N ARG A 75 -0.72 -6.50 19.85
CA ARG A 75 0.06 -6.39 21.10
C ARG A 75 0.76 -5.06 21.26
N ASN A 76 0.79 -4.54 22.48
CA ASN A 76 1.56 -3.34 22.86
C ASN A 76 2.83 -3.68 23.67
N GLY A 77 3.03 -4.95 24.05
CA GLY A 77 4.16 -5.45 24.82
C GLY A 77 4.75 -6.75 24.25
N ASP A 78 5.63 -7.38 25.03
CA ASP A 78 6.26 -8.66 24.69
C ASP A 78 5.47 -9.85 25.27
N TYR A 79 4.36 -10.17 24.63
CA TYR A 79 3.55 -11.35 24.93
C TYR A 79 3.12 -12.03 23.62
N PHE A 80 2.84 -13.34 23.72
CA PHE A 80 2.41 -14.15 22.58
C PHE A 80 0.91 -13.97 22.33
N ILE A 81 0.53 -13.81 21.07
CA ILE A 81 -0.86 -13.80 20.60
C ILE A 81 -1.02 -14.90 19.55
N GLN A 82 -2.07 -15.71 19.69
CA GLN A 82 -2.35 -16.78 18.73
C GLN A 82 -2.73 -16.22 17.36
N LEU A 83 -2.46 -16.96 16.29
CA LEU A 83 -2.65 -16.44 14.93
C LEU A 83 -4.12 -16.05 14.60
N PRO A 84 -5.18 -16.77 15.06
CA PRO A 84 -6.57 -16.32 14.88
C PRO A 84 -6.93 -15.08 15.70
N GLU A 85 -6.46 -15.04 16.95
CA GLU A 85 -6.71 -13.97 17.93
C GLU A 85 -6.25 -12.59 17.41
N ARG A 86 -5.17 -12.54 16.62
CA ARG A 86 -4.69 -11.31 15.94
C ARG A 86 -5.77 -10.68 15.06
N THR A 87 -6.50 -11.49 14.30
CA THR A 87 -7.61 -11.05 13.45
C THR A 87 -8.87 -10.74 14.27
N GLU A 88 -9.12 -11.50 15.35
CA GLU A 88 -10.24 -11.23 16.27
C GLU A 88 -10.10 -9.89 17.00
N ILE A 89 -8.88 -9.50 17.40
CA ILE A 89 -8.61 -8.17 17.98
C ILE A 89 -8.93 -7.07 16.97
N ALA A 90 -8.48 -7.21 15.71
CA ALA A 90 -8.78 -6.25 14.65
C ALA A 90 -10.30 -6.09 14.46
N ARG A 91 -11.03 -7.21 14.42
CA ARG A 91 -12.48 -7.26 14.27
C ARG A 91 -13.24 -6.67 15.47
N LYS A 92 -12.84 -6.99 16.70
CA LYS A 92 -13.40 -6.42 17.95
C LYS A 92 -13.31 -4.90 17.97
N HIS A 93 -12.26 -4.34 17.39
CA HIS A 93 -12.08 -2.90 17.26
C HIS A 93 -12.67 -2.28 15.98
N ARG A 94 -13.34 -3.09 15.13
CA ARG A 94 -13.90 -2.71 13.83
C ARG A 94 -12.86 -2.06 12.92
N ALA A 95 -11.70 -2.70 12.78
CA ALA A 95 -10.66 -2.24 11.88
C ALA A 95 -11.08 -2.38 10.42
N ASP A 96 -10.91 -1.31 9.64
CA ASP A 96 -11.14 -1.30 8.19
C ASP A 96 -9.99 -1.98 7.43
N LEU A 97 -8.79 -2.00 8.01
CA LEU A 97 -7.57 -2.56 7.42
C LEU A 97 -6.73 -3.26 8.51
N LEU A 98 -6.05 -4.35 8.14
CA LEU A 98 -5.07 -5.04 8.97
C LEU A 98 -3.68 -5.00 8.30
N VAL A 99 -2.69 -4.48 9.01
CA VAL A 99 -1.28 -4.41 8.58
C VAL A 99 -0.44 -5.19 9.58
N SER A 100 -0.03 -6.40 9.21
CA SER A 100 0.92 -7.19 10.00
C SER A 100 2.36 -6.80 9.63
N ILE A 101 3.22 -6.65 10.63
CA ILE A 101 4.61 -6.18 10.50
C ILE A 101 5.55 -7.32 10.90
N HIS A 102 6.42 -7.69 9.97
CA HIS A 102 7.39 -8.78 10.10
C HIS A 102 8.80 -8.37 9.63
N ALA A 103 9.79 -9.21 9.95
CA ALA A 103 11.16 -9.10 9.46
C ALA A 103 11.74 -10.49 9.18
N ASP A 104 11.38 -11.02 8.01
CA ASP A 104 11.71 -12.31 7.38
C ASP A 104 13.12 -12.87 7.67
N SER A 105 13.29 -14.17 7.44
CA SER A 105 14.57 -14.86 7.50
C SER A 105 14.67 -15.92 6.42
N SER A 106 15.79 -15.90 5.67
CA SER A 106 16.06 -16.83 4.59
C SER A 106 17.13 -17.85 4.97
N PRO A 107 16.93 -19.15 4.68
CA PRO A 107 18.02 -20.13 4.74
C PRO A 107 19.13 -19.86 3.72
N ARG A 108 18.90 -18.96 2.76
CA ARG A 108 19.94 -18.48 1.81
C ARG A 108 20.76 -17.30 2.37
N GLY A 109 20.61 -16.97 3.65
CA GLY A 109 21.41 -15.98 4.38
C GLY A 109 21.38 -14.59 3.74
N ASP A 110 22.57 -14.03 3.52
CA ASP A 110 22.81 -12.69 3.00
C ASP A 110 22.41 -12.48 1.53
N SER A 111 21.96 -13.52 0.80
CA SER A 111 21.57 -13.41 -0.61
C SER A 111 20.17 -12.83 -0.83
N LEU A 112 19.25 -12.93 0.14
CA LEU A 112 17.97 -12.21 0.12
C LEU A 112 18.07 -10.95 0.98
N LYS A 113 17.41 -9.87 0.52
CA LYS A 113 17.38 -8.56 1.18
C LYS A 113 16.21 -7.73 0.65
N GLY A 114 15.88 -6.68 1.39
CA GLY A 114 14.85 -5.71 0.99
C GLY A 114 13.44 -6.12 1.37
N ALA A 115 12.54 -5.14 1.32
CA ALA A 115 11.16 -5.29 1.77
C ALA A 115 10.29 -6.07 0.77
N SER A 116 9.21 -6.67 1.27
CA SER A 116 8.14 -7.24 0.45
C SER A 116 6.78 -7.11 1.15
N VAL A 117 5.69 -7.32 0.42
CA VAL A 117 4.33 -7.33 1.00
C VAL A 117 3.60 -8.58 0.51
N TRP A 118 2.97 -9.28 1.45
CA TRP A 118 2.17 -10.47 1.22
C TRP A 118 0.69 -10.18 1.39
N VAL A 119 -0.13 -10.83 0.57
CA VAL A 119 -1.59 -10.77 0.55
C VAL A 119 -2.19 -12.16 0.45
N LEU A 120 -3.48 -12.30 0.78
CA LEU A 120 -4.16 -13.61 0.78
C LEU A 120 -4.18 -14.24 -0.63
N SER A 121 -3.80 -15.52 -0.72
CA SER A 121 -3.88 -16.33 -1.94
C SER A 121 -5.30 -16.83 -2.23
N ASN A 122 -5.65 -17.01 -3.51
CA ASN A 122 -6.98 -17.49 -3.91
C ASN A 122 -7.28 -18.90 -3.39
N SER A 123 -6.29 -19.80 -3.40
CA SER A 123 -6.44 -21.13 -2.82
C SER A 123 -6.78 -21.03 -1.33
N ARG A 124 -6.09 -20.15 -0.59
CA ARG A 124 -6.39 -20.00 0.83
C ARG A 124 -7.71 -19.30 1.11
N ALA A 125 -8.08 -18.29 0.32
CA ALA A 125 -9.40 -17.67 0.39
C ALA A 125 -10.52 -18.71 0.16
N SER A 126 -10.31 -19.64 -0.79
CA SER A 126 -11.26 -20.73 -1.07
C SER A 126 -11.39 -21.71 0.09
N ASP A 127 -10.27 -22.13 0.70
CA ASP A 127 -10.27 -23.00 1.88
C ASP A 127 -11.00 -22.35 3.07
N GLU A 128 -10.72 -21.07 3.33
CA GLU A 128 -11.35 -20.35 4.44
C GLU A 128 -12.84 -20.11 4.15
N MET A 129 -13.23 -19.74 2.93
CA MET A 129 -14.64 -19.66 2.52
C MET A 129 -15.39 -20.98 2.77
N GLY A 130 -14.75 -22.13 2.53
CA GLY A 130 -15.32 -23.44 2.85
C GLY A 130 -15.67 -23.60 4.32
N LYS A 131 -14.74 -23.25 5.23
CA LYS A 131 -14.99 -23.30 6.68
C LYS A 131 -16.02 -22.27 7.13
N TRP A 132 -15.94 -21.05 6.59
CA TRP A 132 -16.90 -19.99 6.90
C TRP A 132 -18.32 -20.36 6.47
N LEU A 133 -18.49 -21.16 5.41
CA LEU A 133 -19.79 -21.72 5.01
C LEU A 133 -20.34 -22.77 5.97
N GLU A 134 -19.48 -23.46 6.71
CA GLU A 134 -19.85 -24.46 7.71
C GLU A 134 -20.14 -23.79 9.08
N ASP A 135 -19.40 -22.72 9.40
CA ASP A 135 -19.44 -21.96 10.65
C ASP A 135 -20.52 -20.86 10.64
N HIS A 136 -21.77 -21.26 10.88
CA HIS A 136 -22.94 -20.38 10.80
C HIS A 136 -22.97 -19.29 11.88
N GLU A 137 -22.38 -19.53 13.05
CA GLU A 137 -22.33 -18.54 14.14
C GLU A 137 -21.47 -17.34 13.73
N LYS A 138 -20.28 -17.59 13.16
CA LYS A 138 -19.39 -16.52 12.68
C LYS A 138 -19.96 -15.74 11.49
N GLN A 139 -20.76 -16.37 10.63
CA GLN A 139 -21.37 -15.70 9.47
C GLN A 139 -22.24 -14.50 9.88
N SER A 140 -23.08 -14.66 10.90
CA SER A 140 -24.07 -13.64 11.32
C SER A 140 -23.42 -12.42 11.97
N GLU A 141 -22.50 -12.64 12.90
CA GLU A 141 -21.98 -11.57 13.76
C GLU A 141 -20.92 -10.70 13.05
N LEU A 142 -20.11 -11.30 12.18
CA LEU A 142 -18.81 -10.74 11.82
C LEU A 142 -18.79 -10.00 10.47
N LEU A 143 -19.81 -10.18 9.63
CA LEU A 143 -19.82 -9.69 8.25
C LEU A 143 -20.72 -8.45 8.05
N GLY A 144 -21.14 -7.79 9.13
CA GLY A 144 -21.93 -6.56 9.10
C GLY A 144 -23.22 -6.70 8.29
N GLY A 145 -23.44 -5.82 7.30
CA GLY A 145 -24.60 -5.91 6.41
C GLY A 145 -24.67 -7.21 5.59
N ALA A 146 -23.52 -7.81 5.26
CA ALA A 146 -23.49 -9.15 4.67
C ALA A 146 -23.84 -10.22 5.71
N GLY A 147 -23.44 -10.05 6.97
CA GLY A 147 -23.83 -10.92 8.08
C GLY A 147 -25.34 -11.02 8.27
N ALA A 148 -26.05 -9.90 8.14
CA ALA A 148 -27.52 -9.90 8.17
C ALA A 148 -28.16 -10.73 7.05
N VAL A 149 -27.59 -10.71 5.83
CA VAL A 149 -28.06 -11.56 4.70
C VAL A 149 -27.79 -13.04 4.98
N LEU A 150 -26.64 -13.36 5.58
CA LEU A 150 -26.24 -14.72 5.92
C LEU A 150 -27.07 -15.30 7.08
N ALA A 151 -27.39 -14.48 8.07
CA ALA A 151 -28.15 -14.86 9.26
C ALA A 151 -29.65 -15.10 8.97
N SER A 152 -30.20 -14.33 8.02
CA SER A 152 -31.62 -14.39 7.68
C SER A 152 -31.96 -15.42 6.60
N ASN A 153 -30.96 -16.05 5.96
CA ASN A 153 -31.18 -17.00 4.88
C ASN A 153 -30.46 -18.35 5.11
N LYS A 154 -31.16 -19.46 4.79
CA LYS A 154 -30.63 -20.84 4.83
C LYS A 154 -30.10 -21.31 3.46
N GLU A 155 -30.20 -20.49 2.42
CA GLU A 155 -29.71 -20.80 1.08
C GLU A 155 -28.18 -20.77 1.00
N ARG A 156 -27.58 -21.97 1.09
CA ARG A 156 -26.13 -22.19 0.95
C ARG A 156 -25.50 -21.44 -0.24
N TYR A 157 -26.20 -21.36 -1.38
CA TYR A 157 -25.71 -20.68 -2.59
C TYR A 157 -25.68 -19.15 -2.47
N LEU A 158 -26.66 -18.54 -1.79
CA LEU A 158 -26.61 -17.11 -1.50
C LEU A 158 -25.47 -16.82 -0.53
N ASN A 159 -25.36 -17.60 0.55
CA ASN A 159 -24.35 -17.40 1.57
C ASN A 159 -22.93 -17.53 0.99
N GLN A 160 -22.75 -18.49 0.09
CA GLN A 160 -21.52 -18.68 -0.67
C GLN A 160 -21.20 -17.54 -1.64
N THR A 161 -22.21 -16.97 -2.28
CA THR A 161 -22.04 -15.80 -3.17
C THR A 161 -21.64 -14.57 -2.37
N VAL A 162 -22.29 -14.34 -1.22
CA VAL A 162 -21.95 -13.23 -0.30
C VAL A 162 -20.52 -13.37 0.23
N LEU A 163 -20.12 -14.57 0.66
CA LEU A 163 -18.76 -14.83 1.15
C LEU A 163 -17.69 -14.66 0.06
N ASP A 164 -17.90 -15.15 -1.17
CA ASP A 164 -16.95 -14.87 -2.27
C ASP A 164 -16.83 -13.37 -2.57
N LEU A 165 -17.94 -12.63 -2.56
CA LEU A 165 -17.90 -11.19 -2.79
C LEU A 165 -17.06 -10.47 -1.71
N GLN A 166 -17.16 -10.90 -0.45
CA GLN A 166 -16.33 -10.39 0.65
C GLN A 166 -14.86 -10.76 0.46
N PHE A 167 -14.51 -12.05 0.29
CA PHE A 167 -13.13 -12.48 0.05
C PHE A 167 -12.52 -11.81 -1.19
N SER A 168 -13.26 -11.76 -2.31
CA SER A 168 -12.87 -11.03 -3.54
C SER A 168 -12.56 -9.55 -3.29
N HIS A 169 -13.36 -8.90 -2.43
CA HIS A 169 -13.14 -7.50 -2.06
C HIS A 169 -11.90 -7.36 -1.17
N SER A 170 -11.81 -8.15 -0.09
CA SER A 170 -10.68 -8.15 0.86
C SER A 170 -9.34 -8.39 0.15
N GLN A 171 -9.27 -9.40 -0.74
CA GLN A 171 -8.06 -9.68 -1.54
C GLN A 171 -7.67 -8.52 -2.47
N ARG A 172 -8.62 -7.96 -3.22
CA ARG A 172 -8.35 -6.83 -4.13
C ARG A 172 -7.89 -5.59 -3.37
N THR A 173 -8.56 -5.29 -2.25
CA THR A 173 -8.23 -4.16 -1.39
C THR A 173 -6.85 -4.33 -0.76
N GLY A 174 -6.54 -5.52 -0.23
CA GLY A 174 -5.21 -5.86 0.28
C GLY A 174 -4.11 -5.72 -0.79
N TYR A 175 -4.38 -6.13 -2.03
CA TYR A 175 -3.42 -5.99 -3.14
C TYR A 175 -3.14 -4.52 -3.50
N GLU A 176 -4.16 -3.66 -3.60
CA GLU A 176 -3.98 -2.24 -3.90
C GLU A 176 -3.35 -1.46 -2.73
N LEU A 177 -3.66 -1.83 -1.48
CA LEU A 177 -2.96 -1.34 -0.29
C LEU A 177 -1.48 -1.74 -0.32
N GLY A 178 -1.20 -3.03 -0.56
CA GLY A 178 0.16 -3.56 -0.61
C GLY A 178 1.02 -2.89 -1.69
N LYS A 179 0.45 -2.62 -2.88
CA LYS A 179 1.09 -1.81 -3.92
C LYS A 179 1.43 -0.39 -3.45
N SER A 180 0.51 0.24 -2.72
CA SER A 180 0.68 1.59 -2.19
C SER A 180 1.80 1.66 -1.14
N ILE A 181 1.89 0.64 -0.26
CA ILE A 181 2.99 0.47 0.71
C ILE A 181 4.32 0.21 0.00
N LEU A 182 4.40 -0.78 -0.89
CA LEU A 182 5.63 -1.10 -1.64
C LEU A 182 6.17 0.10 -2.41
N SER A 183 5.29 0.89 -3.05
CA SER A 183 5.69 2.10 -3.77
C SER A 183 6.37 3.15 -2.88
N LYS A 184 6.02 3.23 -1.58
CA LYS A 184 6.67 4.13 -0.63
C LYS A 184 7.94 3.53 -0.05
N MET A 185 7.96 2.22 0.22
CA MET A 185 9.15 1.51 0.70
C MET A 185 10.28 1.52 -0.35
N ALA A 186 9.95 1.43 -1.64
CA ALA A 186 10.91 1.50 -2.75
C ALA A 186 11.72 2.80 -2.80
N GLY A 187 11.20 3.90 -2.23
CA GLY A 187 11.92 5.19 -2.13
C GLY A 187 12.94 5.26 -0.99
N MET A 188 13.15 4.15 -0.25
CA MET A 188 13.90 4.11 1.00
C MET A 188 14.78 2.87 1.14
N THR A 189 14.28 1.71 0.71
CA THR A 189 15.01 0.44 0.75
C THR A 189 14.78 -0.35 -0.53
N SER A 190 15.69 -1.28 -0.81
CA SER A 190 15.50 -2.26 -1.89
C SER A 190 14.23 -3.08 -1.64
N LEU A 191 13.54 -3.49 -2.71
CA LEU A 191 12.45 -4.46 -2.61
C LEU A 191 12.95 -5.85 -3.01
N ALA A 192 12.62 -6.87 -2.23
CA ALA A 192 12.79 -8.27 -2.62
C ALA A 192 11.81 -8.67 -3.74
N LYS A 193 10.65 -7.99 -3.80
CA LYS A 193 9.59 -8.16 -4.79
C LYS A 193 8.95 -6.80 -5.10
N SER A 194 8.86 -6.44 -6.38
CA SER A 194 8.29 -5.15 -6.84
C SER A 194 6.76 -5.08 -6.81
N SER A 195 6.08 -6.22 -6.61
CA SER A 195 4.63 -6.32 -6.46
C SER A 195 4.27 -7.12 -5.21
N PRO A 196 3.05 -6.95 -4.66
CA PRO A 196 2.57 -7.84 -3.60
C PRO A 196 2.58 -9.29 -4.06
N GLN A 197 2.82 -10.21 -3.13
CA GLN A 197 2.90 -11.64 -3.39
C GLN A 197 1.74 -12.36 -2.68
N HIS A 198 1.16 -13.37 -3.32
CA HIS A 198 0.07 -14.14 -2.73
C HIS A 198 0.60 -15.27 -1.83
N ALA A 199 0.09 -15.38 -0.60
CA ALA A 199 0.48 -16.40 0.37
C ALA A 199 -0.69 -16.87 1.26
N SER A 200 -0.53 -18.04 1.87
CA SER A 200 -1.55 -18.72 2.68
C SER A 200 -1.42 -18.45 4.19
N LEU A 201 -0.90 -17.27 4.57
CA LEU A 201 -0.52 -16.90 5.94
C LEU A 201 -1.75 -16.70 6.84
N SER A 202 -1.62 -17.03 8.13
CA SER A 202 -2.76 -17.06 9.06
C SER A 202 -3.41 -15.71 9.32
N VAL A 203 -2.62 -14.66 9.50
CA VAL A 203 -3.09 -13.31 9.78
C VAL A 203 -3.86 -12.67 8.60
N LEU A 204 -3.70 -13.21 7.38
CA LEU A 204 -4.29 -12.65 6.16
C LEU A 204 -5.68 -13.21 5.83
N ARG A 205 -6.24 -14.08 6.66
CA ARG A 205 -7.40 -14.94 6.33
C ARG A 205 -8.77 -14.28 6.48
N SER A 206 -8.86 -13.00 6.86
CA SER A 206 -10.15 -12.37 7.13
C SER A 206 -10.93 -12.04 5.83
N PRO A 207 -12.19 -12.51 5.69
CA PRO A 207 -13.04 -12.18 4.53
C PRO A 207 -13.44 -10.69 4.46
N ASP A 208 -13.52 -10.04 5.61
CA ASP A 208 -14.12 -8.73 5.90
C ASP A 208 -13.09 -7.63 6.19
N ILE A 209 -11.90 -7.99 6.66
CA ILE A 209 -10.81 -7.06 6.98
C ILE A 209 -9.70 -7.26 5.94
N PRO A 210 -9.59 -6.39 4.93
CA PRO A 210 -8.48 -6.38 4.00
C PRO A 210 -7.14 -6.36 4.73
N SER A 211 -6.34 -7.40 4.48
CA SER A 211 -5.15 -7.71 5.26
C SER A 211 -3.89 -7.72 4.39
N VAL A 212 -2.82 -7.12 4.89
CA VAL A 212 -1.46 -7.18 4.31
C VAL A 212 -0.46 -7.58 5.38
N LEU A 213 0.60 -8.29 4.98
CA LEU A 213 1.76 -8.55 5.84
C LEU A 213 2.99 -7.92 5.17
N VAL A 214 3.66 -7.03 5.89
CA VAL A 214 4.80 -6.24 5.41
C VAL A 214 6.07 -6.84 5.98
N GLU A 215 6.88 -7.45 5.11
CA GLU A 215 8.26 -7.82 5.44
C GLU A 215 9.14 -6.59 5.30
N THR A 216 9.73 -6.16 6.41
CA THR A 216 10.49 -4.90 6.49
C THR A 216 11.95 -5.04 6.08
N GLY A 217 12.44 -6.27 5.96
CA GLY A 217 13.79 -6.67 5.58
C GLY A 217 14.07 -8.09 6.06
N PHE A 218 15.28 -8.61 5.81
CA PHE A 218 15.66 -9.98 6.20
C PHE A 218 16.64 -9.96 7.38
N LEU A 219 16.27 -10.51 8.54
CA LEU A 219 17.18 -10.64 9.69
C LEU A 219 18.31 -11.68 9.47
N SER A 220 18.14 -12.59 8.50
CA SER A 220 19.21 -13.46 8.03
C SER A 220 20.31 -12.75 7.22
N ASN A 221 20.08 -11.49 6.84
CA ASN A 221 21.01 -10.66 6.09
C ASN A 221 21.69 -9.65 7.03
N SER A 222 23.00 -9.77 7.18
CA SER A 222 23.84 -8.94 8.05
C SER A 222 23.70 -7.43 7.85
N THR A 223 23.50 -6.98 6.60
CA THR A 223 23.33 -5.56 6.27
C THR A 223 21.93 -5.05 6.65
N GLU A 224 20.90 -5.87 6.41
CA GLU A 224 19.53 -5.53 6.78
C GLU A 224 19.33 -5.64 8.30
N GLU A 225 19.96 -6.61 8.97
CA GLU A 225 20.01 -6.76 10.43
C GLU A 225 20.58 -5.51 11.09
N ALA A 226 21.75 -5.02 10.65
CA ALA A 226 22.36 -3.80 11.16
C ALA A 226 21.47 -2.55 10.96
N LYS A 227 20.73 -2.47 9.85
CA LYS A 227 19.72 -1.41 9.64
C LYS A 227 18.53 -1.59 10.59
N LEU A 228 17.97 -2.79 10.71
CA LEU A 228 16.80 -3.08 11.56
C LEU A 228 17.10 -2.91 13.06
N ALA A 229 18.37 -3.06 13.47
CA ALA A 229 18.85 -2.66 14.80
C ALA A 229 18.75 -1.14 15.07
N SER A 230 18.84 -0.31 14.03
CA SER A 230 18.75 1.16 14.16
C SER A 230 17.32 1.65 14.38
N ALA A 231 17.11 2.36 15.48
CA ALA A 231 15.83 3.04 15.77
C ALA A 231 15.46 4.09 14.69
N ASN A 232 16.46 4.72 14.07
CA ASN A 232 16.20 5.69 13.00
C ASN A 232 15.62 4.99 11.76
N TYR A 233 16.21 3.87 11.32
CA TYR A 233 15.71 3.10 10.19
C TYR A 233 14.33 2.50 10.45
N ARG A 234 14.06 2.00 11.68
CA ARG A 234 12.70 1.54 12.06
C ARG A 234 11.65 2.67 11.98
N ARG A 235 11.99 3.90 12.39
CA ARG A 235 11.13 5.08 12.19
C ARG A 235 10.91 5.41 10.72
N GLN A 236 11.94 5.30 9.90
CA GLN A 236 11.81 5.50 8.45
C GLN A 236 10.85 4.46 7.85
N LEU A 237 11.04 3.16 8.14
CA LEU A 237 10.14 2.08 7.68
C LEU A 237 8.69 2.33 8.09
N ALA A 238 8.43 2.66 9.36
CA ALA A 238 7.10 3.03 9.83
C ALA A 238 6.50 4.22 9.06
N LYS A 239 7.30 5.25 8.77
CA LYS A 239 6.89 6.41 7.95
C LYS A 239 6.57 6.03 6.51
N ALA A 240 7.30 5.11 5.90
CA ALA A 240 7.01 4.61 4.55
C ALA A 240 5.67 3.86 4.50
N ILE A 241 5.41 2.99 5.48
CA ILE A 241 4.16 2.23 5.59
C ILE A 241 2.96 3.18 5.83
N TYR A 242 3.11 4.15 6.74
CA TYR A 242 2.14 5.22 6.96
C TYR A 242 1.85 6.00 5.68
N GLN A 243 2.88 6.43 4.94
CA GLN A 243 2.70 7.12 3.65
C GLN A 243 2.01 6.23 2.59
N GLY A 244 2.15 4.91 2.69
CA GLY A 244 1.45 3.94 1.85
C GLY A 244 -0.05 3.86 2.16
N LEU A 245 -0.40 3.80 3.45
CA LEU A 245 -1.78 3.85 3.95
C LEU A 245 -2.46 5.17 3.57
N VAL A 246 -1.77 6.30 3.77
CA VAL A 246 -2.23 7.64 3.37
C VAL A 246 -2.49 7.71 1.86
N ALA A 247 -1.53 7.24 1.03
CA ALA A 247 -1.69 7.25 -0.43
C ALA A 247 -2.83 6.34 -0.92
N TYR A 248 -3.01 5.18 -0.27
CA TYR A 248 -4.13 4.27 -0.53
C TYR A 248 -5.47 4.94 -0.21
N ARG A 249 -5.61 5.56 0.97
CA ARG A 249 -6.83 6.29 1.37
C ARG A 249 -7.17 7.41 0.39
N TYR A 250 -6.22 8.30 0.06
CA TYR A 250 -6.44 9.37 -0.91
C TYR A 250 -6.96 8.88 -2.28
N LYS A 251 -6.43 7.75 -2.77
CA LYS A 251 -6.85 7.13 -4.02
C LYS A 251 -8.30 6.60 -3.94
N ASN A 252 -8.68 6.02 -2.80
CA ASN A 252 -9.98 5.36 -2.63
C ASN A 252 -11.11 6.32 -2.21
N ASP A 253 -10.80 7.39 -1.48
CA ASP A 253 -11.76 8.44 -1.11
C ASP A 253 -12.14 9.37 -2.30
N GLY A 254 -11.57 9.15 -3.49
CA GLY A 254 -11.78 9.99 -4.67
C GLY A 254 -11.14 11.38 -4.57
N ILE A 255 -10.31 11.62 -3.56
CA ILE A 255 -9.71 12.92 -3.26
C ILE A 255 -8.51 13.13 -4.21
N SER A 256 -8.80 13.73 -5.36
CA SER A 256 -7.79 14.06 -6.37
C SER A 256 -6.70 14.98 -5.79
N SER A 257 -5.45 14.73 -6.17
CA SER A 257 -4.23 15.35 -5.59
C SER A 257 -4.19 16.88 -5.72
N ALA A 258 -4.95 17.45 -6.65
CA ALA A 258 -5.13 18.89 -6.83
C ALA A 258 -5.78 19.63 -5.62
N SER A 259 -6.38 18.89 -4.69
CA SER A 259 -6.97 19.45 -3.46
C SER A 259 -5.95 19.66 -2.33
N VAL A 260 -4.85 18.89 -2.31
CA VAL A 260 -3.83 18.94 -1.26
C VAL A 260 -2.85 20.09 -1.47
N SER A 261 -2.43 20.35 -2.72
CA SER A 261 -1.53 21.46 -3.06
C SER A 261 -2.10 22.83 -2.68
N LYS A 262 -3.42 23.03 -2.78
CA LYS A 262 -4.10 24.27 -2.37
C LYS A 262 -4.28 24.45 -0.85
N LYS A 263 -3.95 23.45 -0.02
CA LYS A 263 -4.09 23.52 1.44
C LYS A 263 -2.75 23.73 2.15
N ALA A 264 -1.65 23.21 1.60
CA ALA A 264 -0.29 23.54 2.04
C ALA A 264 0.09 25.00 1.67
N ASP A 265 -0.21 25.44 0.45
CA ASP A 265 0.10 26.80 -0.06
C ASP A 265 -0.72 27.93 0.60
N LYS A 266 -1.53 27.61 1.61
CA LYS A 266 -2.31 28.56 2.42
C LYS A 266 -1.84 28.69 3.87
N SER A 267 -1.05 27.76 4.43
CA SER A 267 -0.43 27.97 5.75
C SER A 267 0.72 28.97 5.65
N ASP A 268 1.58 28.81 4.63
CA ASP A 268 2.83 29.59 4.52
C ASP A 268 2.57 31.07 4.15
N LYS A 269 1.39 31.38 3.57
CA LYS A 269 0.97 32.76 3.24
C LYS A 269 0.35 33.56 4.39
N GLN A 270 -0.02 32.92 5.51
CA GLN A 270 -0.55 33.61 6.68
C GLN A 270 0.49 33.90 7.77
N GLU A 271 1.66 33.25 7.72
CA GLU A 271 2.77 33.54 8.64
C GLU A 271 3.72 34.62 8.09
N ALA A 272 3.83 34.75 6.75
CA ALA A 272 4.60 35.82 6.10
C ALA A 272 3.99 37.22 6.24
N THR A 273 2.66 37.35 6.38
CA THR A 273 1.95 38.63 6.41
C THR A 273 1.79 39.25 7.81
N LYS A 274 2.46 38.69 8.83
CA LYS A 274 2.38 39.18 10.23
C LYS A 274 3.70 39.73 10.79
N LYS A 275 4.72 39.92 9.93
CA LYS A 275 6.06 40.44 10.31
C LYS A 275 6.45 41.79 9.69
N GLU A 276 5.70 42.34 8.75
CA GLU A 276 6.01 43.64 8.12
C GLU A 276 5.34 44.86 8.78
N GLU A 277 4.43 44.66 9.74
CA GLU A 277 3.71 45.76 10.42
C GLU A 277 4.22 46.02 11.85
N LYS A 278 5.55 46.05 12.05
CA LYS A 278 6.15 46.53 13.31
C LYS A 278 7.62 46.98 13.25
N ALA A 279 7.97 47.85 12.29
CA ALA A 279 9.28 48.50 12.27
C ALA A 279 9.27 49.88 11.57
N ASP A 280 8.61 50.87 12.18
CA ASP A 280 8.90 52.29 11.90
C ASP A 280 8.83 53.11 13.19
N LYS A 281 10.00 53.61 13.64
CA LYS A 281 10.26 54.98 14.10
C LYS A 281 11.66 55.13 14.70
N THR A 282 12.34 56.22 14.30
CA THR A 282 13.48 56.90 14.98
C THR A 282 14.81 56.10 15.16
N ASP A 283 16.01 56.65 14.96
CA ASP A 283 16.38 58.00 14.48
C ASP A 283 17.80 58.06 13.83
N THR A 284 18.03 59.22 13.21
CA THR A 284 19.16 59.78 12.45
C THR A 284 20.65 59.50 12.77
N LYS A 285 21.42 59.43 11.66
CA LYS A 285 22.76 60.03 11.39
C LYS A 285 23.99 59.72 12.28
N LYS A 286 24.99 59.03 11.68
CA LYS A 286 26.38 59.52 11.48
C LYS A 286 27.11 58.60 10.47
N VAL A 287 27.48 59.12 9.29
CA VAL A 287 28.83 59.62 8.90
C VAL A 287 29.73 58.53 8.31
N LYS A 288 30.06 58.70 7.01
CA LYS A 288 31.34 58.50 6.26
C LYS A 288 32.21 57.25 6.55
N GLU A 289 32.93 56.66 5.61
CA GLU A 289 33.67 57.14 4.42
C GLU A 289 33.71 55.99 3.37
N GLU A 290 33.60 56.24 2.06
CA GLU A 290 34.67 56.13 1.04
C GLU A 290 35.29 54.72 0.79
N ALA A 291 35.71 54.29 -0.42
CA ALA A 291 35.48 54.70 -1.81
C ALA A 291 36.12 53.64 -2.77
N GLN A 292 36.06 53.89 -4.09
CA GLN A 292 36.82 53.24 -5.21
C GLN A 292 36.32 51.83 -5.65
N LYS A 293 35.73 51.62 -6.83
CA LYS A 293 36.10 51.82 -8.26
C LYS A 293 36.99 50.74 -8.92
N GLU A 294 36.33 49.87 -9.67
CA GLU A 294 36.48 49.66 -11.13
C GLU A 294 37.82 49.25 -11.81
N THR A 295 37.70 48.17 -12.60
CA THR A 295 38.29 47.89 -13.94
C THR A 295 39.70 47.29 -14.14
N LYS A 296 39.71 46.13 -14.84
CA LYS A 296 40.51 45.73 -16.04
C LYS A 296 40.11 44.29 -16.44
N LYS A 297 39.32 44.06 -17.50
CA LYS A 297 39.72 43.72 -18.89
C LYS A 297 41.02 42.89 -19.01
N GLU A 298 41.05 41.65 -19.52
CA GLU A 298 40.61 41.07 -20.83
C GLU A 298 41.79 40.90 -21.81
N GLN A 299 42.12 39.65 -22.19
CA GLN A 299 42.95 39.21 -23.34
C GLN A 299 42.79 37.68 -23.50
N ASN A 300 42.25 37.17 -24.62
CA ASN A 300 42.91 36.64 -25.83
C ASN A 300 43.62 35.27 -25.65
N ALA A 301 43.67 34.33 -26.61
CA ALA A 301 42.88 34.05 -27.83
C ALA A 301 43.19 32.60 -28.32
N LYS A 302 42.44 32.06 -29.30
CA LYS A 302 42.60 30.68 -29.84
C LYS A 302 43.71 30.55 -30.89
N SER A 303 44.34 29.38 -31.02
CA SER A 303 44.29 28.51 -32.24
C SER A 303 45.32 27.36 -32.27
N ASP A 304 44.92 26.21 -32.85
CA ASP A 304 45.64 25.30 -33.78
C ASP A 304 47.11 24.84 -33.54
N LYS A 305 47.59 23.63 -33.91
CA LYS A 305 46.99 22.36 -34.43
C LYS A 305 48.08 21.28 -34.55
N LYS A 306 47.74 19.99 -34.29
CA LYS A 306 48.25 18.76 -34.95
C LYS A 306 49.80 18.48 -34.86
N LYS A 307 50.33 17.27 -35.10
CA LYS A 307 49.90 16.15 -35.96
C LYS A 307 50.65 14.83 -35.65
N GLU A 308 49.95 13.68 -35.73
CA GLU A 308 50.40 12.37 -36.29
C GLU A 308 51.62 11.59 -35.68
N SER A 309 51.74 10.25 -35.74
CA SER A 309 50.91 9.17 -36.34
C SER A 309 51.39 7.73 -35.96
N VAL A 310 50.72 6.69 -36.54
CA VAL A 310 51.09 5.25 -36.63
C VAL A 310 50.76 4.41 -35.38
N LYS A 311 50.08 3.24 -35.40
CA LYS A 311 49.24 2.47 -36.38
C LYS A 311 48.28 1.58 -35.54
N GLU A 312 46.98 1.38 -35.83
CA GLU A 312 46.29 0.59 -36.91
C GLU A 312 45.99 -0.88 -36.54
N LYS A 313 44.78 -1.36 -36.94
CA LYS A 313 44.16 -2.71 -36.80
C LYS A 313 43.48 -2.97 -35.43
N SER A 314 42.16 -3.15 -35.31
CA SER A 314 41.19 -3.74 -36.25
C SER A 314 39.78 -3.13 -36.14
N SER A 315 38.97 -3.33 -37.18
CA SER A 315 37.63 -2.76 -37.34
C SER A 315 36.54 -3.85 -37.39
N LYS A 316 35.27 -3.42 -37.25
CA LYS A 316 33.99 -4.19 -37.38
C LYS A 316 33.65 -5.06 -36.14
N ASN A 317 32.57 -4.82 -35.38
CA ASN A 317 31.21 -4.50 -35.81
C ASN A 317 30.51 -3.47 -34.89
N GLN A 318 30.16 -2.30 -35.46
CA GLN A 318 29.11 -1.40 -34.94
C GLN A 318 28.05 -1.20 -36.02
N GLU A 319 27.38 -2.28 -36.43
CA GLU A 319 26.26 -2.19 -37.38
C GLU A 319 25.21 -3.29 -37.14
N GLN A 320 24.91 -3.57 -35.87
CA GLN A 320 23.76 -4.37 -35.43
C GLN A 320 23.47 -4.05 -33.96
N GLU A 321 22.62 -3.04 -33.70
CA GLU A 321 21.72 -2.93 -32.53
C GLU A 321 20.92 -1.62 -32.47
N LYS A 322 21.25 -0.60 -33.30
CA LYS A 322 20.40 0.60 -33.51
C LYS A 322 19.11 0.35 -34.31
N ALA A 323 18.60 -0.88 -34.33
CA ALA A 323 17.43 -1.32 -35.09
C ALA A 323 16.46 -2.19 -34.26
N LYS A 324 16.20 -1.81 -33.00
CA LYS A 324 15.14 -2.42 -32.16
C LYS A 324 14.34 -1.45 -31.28
N GLU A 325 14.65 -0.15 -31.28
CA GLU A 325 14.08 0.82 -30.32
C GLU A 325 13.12 1.85 -30.94
N SER A 326 12.82 1.75 -32.24
CA SER A 326 12.01 2.72 -32.99
C SER A 326 10.99 2.05 -33.94
N LYS A 327 10.17 1.14 -33.39
CA LYS A 327 8.92 0.63 -34.01
C LYS A 327 8.02 -0.09 -32.99
N ASN A 328 7.38 0.67 -32.09
CA ASN A 328 6.10 0.33 -31.42
C ASN A 328 5.71 1.42 -30.41
N LYS A 329 5.58 2.66 -30.88
CA LYS A 329 5.07 3.78 -30.08
C LYS A 329 4.18 4.71 -30.90
N GLU A 330 3.28 4.12 -31.68
CA GLU A 330 2.20 4.82 -32.39
C GLU A 330 1.10 3.83 -32.78
N GLU A 331 0.40 3.30 -31.78
CA GLU A 331 -1.02 2.91 -31.84
C GLU A 331 -1.49 2.47 -30.44
N LYS A 332 -2.79 2.62 -30.15
CA LYS A 332 -3.47 2.28 -28.87
C LYS A 332 -3.23 3.23 -27.69
N SER A 333 -3.44 4.52 -27.95
CA SER A 333 -4.38 5.27 -27.11
C SER A 333 -5.80 5.06 -27.68
N SER A 334 -6.82 5.23 -26.83
CA SER A 334 -8.24 4.89 -27.04
C SER A 334 -8.56 3.40 -27.30
N SER A 335 -9.16 2.78 -26.29
CA SER A 335 -10.37 1.94 -26.38
C SER A 335 -10.63 1.34 -25.01
N GLN A 336 -11.89 1.36 -24.56
CA GLN A 336 -12.31 0.57 -23.42
C GLN A 336 -11.93 -0.90 -23.66
N LYS A 337 -11.56 -1.62 -22.61
CA LYS A 337 -11.26 -3.06 -22.74
C LYS A 337 -12.59 -3.80 -22.89
N GLU A 338 -13.11 -3.82 -24.12
CA GLU A 338 -14.18 -4.70 -24.52
C GLU A 338 -13.85 -6.12 -24.07
N ILE A 339 -14.84 -6.75 -23.46
CA ILE A 339 -14.74 -8.13 -23.02
C ILE A 339 -14.51 -8.96 -24.27
N LYS A 340 -13.31 -9.56 -24.42
CA LYS A 340 -13.10 -10.61 -25.41
C LYS A 340 -13.91 -11.83 -25.01
N THR A 341 -15.20 -11.82 -25.34
CA THR A 341 -16.06 -12.98 -25.34
C THR A 341 -15.50 -13.97 -26.37
N SER A 342 -14.64 -14.87 -25.90
CA SER A 342 -14.30 -16.08 -26.62
C SER A 342 -15.61 -16.81 -26.92
N ASN A 343 -16.03 -16.82 -28.18
CA ASN A 343 -17.32 -17.36 -28.63
C ASN A 343 -17.44 -18.90 -28.45
N ASN A 344 -16.41 -19.56 -27.91
CA ASN A 344 -16.39 -21.01 -27.73
C ASN A 344 -17.01 -21.48 -26.41
N GLY A 345 -17.48 -20.59 -25.51
CA GLY A 345 -18.08 -21.00 -24.23
C GLY A 345 -17.09 -21.60 -23.22
N TYR A 346 -15.77 -21.46 -23.47
CA TYR A 346 -14.71 -21.85 -22.56
C TYR A 346 -13.83 -20.66 -22.16
N HIS A 347 -13.29 -20.76 -20.96
CA HIS A 347 -12.31 -19.86 -20.37
C HIS A 347 -11.09 -20.67 -19.91
N ILE A 348 -9.87 -20.11 -20.01
CA ILE A 348 -8.65 -20.70 -19.45
C ILE A 348 -8.31 -19.88 -18.21
N VAL A 349 -8.31 -20.53 -17.04
CA VAL A 349 -8.06 -19.89 -15.74
C VAL A 349 -6.70 -19.21 -15.76
N GLN A 350 -6.67 -17.90 -15.63
CA GLN A 350 -5.46 -17.11 -15.48
C GLN A 350 -4.96 -17.16 -14.03
N GLN A 351 -3.78 -16.60 -13.80
CA GLN A 351 -3.28 -16.39 -12.45
C GLN A 351 -4.25 -15.47 -11.68
N ASP A 352 -4.50 -15.81 -10.42
CA ASP A 352 -5.31 -15.04 -9.47
C ASP A 352 -6.79 -14.85 -9.85
N GLU A 353 -7.35 -15.72 -10.71
CA GLU A 353 -8.80 -15.85 -10.92
C GLU A 353 -9.47 -16.87 -9.96
N THR A 354 -10.78 -16.72 -9.75
CA THR A 354 -11.66 -17.66 -9.03
C THR A 354 -12.83 -18.06 -9.94
N VAL A 355 -13.54 -19.14 -9.63
CA VAL A 355 -14.77 -19.51 -10.38
C VAL A 355 -15.79 -18.37 -10.40
N TYR A 356 -15.76 -17.49 -9.40
CA TYR A 356 -16.67 -16.36 -9.24
C TYR A 356 -16.21 -15.09 -9.97
N SER A 357 -14.90 -14.82 -10.07
CA SER A 357 -14.40 -13.76 -10.96
C SER A 357 -14.71 -14.11 -12.41
N ILE A 358 -14.56 -15.38 -12.78
CA ILE A 358 -14.90 -15.93 -14.09
C ILE A 358 -16.42 -15.87 -14.29
N ALA A 359 -17.24 -16.32 -13.33
CA ALA A 359 -18.70 -16.25 -13.43
C ALA A 359 -19.20 -14.82 -13.74
N ARG A 360 -18.70 -13.83 -13.00
CA ARG A 360 -18.98 -12.40 -13.25
C ARG A 360 -18.53 -11.95 -14.64
N ALA A 361 -17.35 -12.36 -15.09
CA ALA A 361 -16.81 -11.97 -16.41
C ALA A 361 -17.63 -12.52 -17.60
N TYR A 362 -18.32 -13.66 -17.43
CA TYR A 362 -19.16 -14.28 -18.47
C TYR A 362 -20.67 -14.09 -18.29
N GLY A 363 -21.11 -13.37 -17.25
CA GLY A 363 -22.53 -13.16 -16.95
C GLY A 363 -23.27 -14.44 -16.54
N THR A 364 -22.59 -15.35 -15.86
CA THR A 364 -23.10 -16.66 -15.42
C THR A 364 -22.97 -16.81 -13.91
N THR A 365 -23.42 -17.94 -13.34
CA THR A 365 -23.25 -18.22 -11.90
C THR A 365 -22.03 -19.11 -11.63
N PRO A 366 -21.39 -18.98 -10.45
CA PRO A 366 -20.31 -19.88 -10.05
C PRO A 366 -20.76 -21.34 -10.03
N GLN A 367 -22.01 -21.57 -9.57
CA GLN A 367 -22.64 -22.89 -9.55
C GLN A 367 -22.73 -23.48 -10.96
N LYS A 368 -23.19 -22.70 -11.96
CA LYS A 368 -23.27 -23.17 -13.35
C LYS A 368 -21.90 -23.60 -13.88
N ILE A 369 -20.83 -22.83 -13.58
CA ILE A 369 -19.46 -23.23 -13.93
C ILE A 369 -19.03 -24.48 -13.16
N SER A 370 -19.38 -24.60 -11.88
CA SER A 370 -19.04 -25.76 -11.04
C SER A 370 -19.67 -27.05 -11.58
N GLU A 371 -20.96 -27.00 -11.92
CA GLU A 371 -21.72 -28.11 -12.53
C GLU A 371 -21.17 -28.49 -13.91
N LEU A 372 -20.96 -27.50 -14.80
CA LEU A 372 -20.44 -27.75 -16.15
C LEU A 372 -19.03 -28.39 -16.17
N ASN A 373 -18.26 -28.26 -15.09
CA ASN A 373 -16.87 -28.72 -14.99
C ASN A 373 -16.61 -29.72 -13.85
N ASN A 374 -17.66 -30.24 -13.20
CA ASN A 374 -17.58 -31.16 -12.06
C ASN A 374 -16.59 -30.70 -10.96
N LEU A 375 -16.61 -29.40 -10.61
CA LEU A 375 -15.70 -28.85 -9.62
C LEU A 375 -16.15 -29.22 -8.20
N LYS A 376 -15.23 -29.74 -7.39
CA LYS A 376 -15.42 -29.87 -5.94
C LYS A 376 -15.06 -28.55 -5.28
N ASN A 377 -15.94 -28.02 -4.43
CA ASN A 377 -15.75 -26.79 -3.65
C ASN A 377 -15.22 -25.61 -4.49
N TYR A 378 -15.65 -25.50 -5.75
CA TYR A 378 -15.23 -24.44 -6.70
C TYR A 378 -13.71 -24.36 -6.92
N GLN A 379 -12.95 -25.41 -6.61
CA GLN A 379 -11.50 -25.43 -6.77
C GLN A 379 -11.08 -25.47 -8.24
N ILE A 380 -10.20 -24.55 -8.61
CA ILE A 380 -9.63 -24.42 -9.96
C ILE A 380 -8.13 -24.17 -9.88
N THR A 381 -7.42 -24.52 -10.95
CA THR A 381 -5.98 -24.38 -11.10
C THR A 381 -5.67 -23.52 -12.32
N VAL A 382 -4.59 -22.73 -12.25
CA VAL A 382 -4.14 -21.90 -13.37
C VAL A 382 -3.85 -22.78 -14.59
N GLY A 383 -4.26 -22.34 -15.78
CA GLY A 383 -4.20 -23.10 -17.02
C GLY A 383 -5.33 -24.10 -17.23
N LYS A 384 -6.17 -24.39 -16.21
CA LYS A 384 -7.35 -25.26 -16.38
C LYS A 384 -8.34 -24.59 -17.34
N LYS A 385 -8.83 -25.36 -18.32
CA LYS A 385 -9.91 -24.95 -19.22
C LYS A 385 -11.26 -25.26 -18.56
N LEU A 386 -12.10 -24.25 -18.41
CA LEU A 386 -13.45 -24.35 -17.83
C LEU A 386 -14.50 -23.99 -18.88
N LYS A 387 -15.61 -24.74 -18.93
CA LYS A 387 -16.87 -24.31 -19.55
C LYS A 387 -17.48 -23.17 -18.74
N VAL A 388 -17.95 -22.12 -19.42
CA VAL A 388 -18.49 -20.90 -18.78
C VAL A 388 -19.86 -20.48 -19.33
N LYS A 389 -20.36 -21.17 -20.36
CA LYS A 389 -21.73 -21.09 -20.87
C LYS A 389 -22.23 -22.50 -21.16
#